data_AF-A0A1Y5F672-F1
#
_entry.id   AF-A0A1Y5F672-F1
#
_cell.length_a   1.000
_cell.length_b   1.000
_cell.length_c   1.000
_cell.angle_alpha   90.00
_cell.angle_beta   90.00
_cell.angle_gamma   90.00
#
_symmetry.space_group_name_H-M   'P 1'
#
loop_
_entity.id
_entity.type
_entity.pdbx_description
1 polymer ?
#
loop_
_entity_poly.entity_id
_entity_poly.type
_entity_poly.pdbx_seq_one_letter_code
_entity_poly.pdbx_strand_id
1 'polypeptide(L)' 'MSQQNLATTAELKSNSASTEEQVSFSTLSKMTGFPVEFIKKELLLEDEPISMSQLRSSMAIYLESTIDHVRG' A
#
# COMPACT_ATOMS: atom_id res chain seq x y z
N MET A 1 39.67 11.53 22.82
CA MET A 1 38.21 11.80 22.78
C MET A 1 37.71 11.43 21.39
N SER A 2 36.63 10.66 21.33
CA SER A 2 36.41 9.53 20.41
C SER A 2 35.93 9.87 18.99
N GLN A 3 36.52 9.23 17.98
CA GLN A 3 36.08 9.17 16.57
C GLN A 3 34.96 8.11 16.34
N GLN A 4 34.06 7.91 17.30
CA GLN A 4 33.11 6.77 17.31
C GLN A 4 31.72 7.11 16.73
N ASN A 5 31.46 8.35 16.30
CA ASN A 5 30.07 8.79 16.00
C ASN A 5 29.64 8.67 14.53
N LEU A 6 30.45 8.12 13.62
CA LEU A 6 30.09 8.08 12.19
C LEU A 6 29.53 6.73 11.71
N ALA A 7 29.66 5.66 12.49
CA ALA A 7 29.16 4.33 12.11
C ALA A 7 27.69 4.09 12.48
N THR A 8 27.19 4.72 13.55
CA THR A 8 25.88 4.35 14.15
C THR A 8 24.66 4.84 13.38
N THR A 9 24.81 5.77 12.42
CA THR A 9 23.67 6.28 11.61
C THR A 9 23.37 5.42 10.39
N ALA A 10 24.29 4.58 9.91
CA ALA A 10 24.05 3.72 8.75
C ALA A 10 23.29 2.42 9.10
N GLU A 11 23.28 2.01 10.37
CA GLU A 11 22.75 0.71 10.79
C GLU A 11 21.21 0.69 10.96
N LEU A 12 20.54 1.85 10.97
CA LEU A 12 19.08 1.93 11.14
C LEU A 12 18.28 1.80 9.84
N LYS A 13 18.93 1.67 8.68
CA LYS A 13 18.26 1.57 7.36
C LYS A 13 18.31 0.19 6.69
N SER A 14 18.81 -0.83 7.37
CA SER A 14 18.99 -2.16 6.74
C SER A 14 18.28 -3.31 7.43
N ASN A 15 17.38 -3.04 8.39
CA ASN A 15 16.53 -4.07 8.99
C ASN A 15 15.06 -4.03 8.52
N SER A 16 14.80 -3.61 7.28
CA SER A 16 13.53 -3.91 6.61
C SER A 16 13.58 -5.35 6.08
N ALA A 17 13.65 -6.30 7.01
CA ALA A 17 13.35 -7.69 6.72
C ALA A 17 11.92 -7.75 6.15
N SER A 18 11.77 -8.48 5.04
CA SER A 18 10.58 -8.74 4.22
C SER A 18 9.27 -9.00 4.98
N THR A 19 8.78 -8.01 5.70
CA THR A 19 7.42 -7.94 6.18
C THR A 19 6.67 -7.22 5.09
N GLU A 20 5.82 -7.96 4.37
CA GLU A 20 4.95 -7.34 3.37
C GLU A 20 4.24 -6.17 4.04
N GLU A 21 4.51 -4.94 3.58
CA GLU A 21 3.86 -3.76 4.12
C GLU A 21 2.36 -3.93 3.99
N GLN A 22 1.65 -3.79 5.10
CA GLN A 22 0.21 -3.95 5.20
C GLN A 22 -0.47 -2.60 5.38
N VAL A 23 -1.67 -2.46 4.82
CA VAL A 23 -2.48 -1.24 4.88
C VAL A 23 -3.94 -1.58 5.24
N SER A 24 -4.57 -0.64 5.94
CA SER A 24 -5.98 -0.75 6.34
C SER A 24 -6.89 0.02 5.39
N PHE A 25 -8.13 -0.47 5.21
CA PHE A 25 -9.13 0.21 4.39
C PHE A 25 -9.46 1.60 4.95
N SER A 26 -9.46 1.76 6.27
CA SER A 26 -9.66 3.07 6.93
C SER A 26 -8.62 4.10 6.50
N THR A 27 -7.36 3.68 6.36
CA THR A 27 -6.27 4.56 5.91
C THR A 27 -6.45 4.94 4.46
N LEU A 28 -6.73 3.96 3.59
CA LEU A 28 -7.01 4.21 2.17
C LEU A 28 -8.20 5.15 1.98
N SER A 29 -9.28 4.95 2.76
CA SER A 29 -10.46 5.81 2.73
C SER A 29 -10.14 7.25 3.10
N LYS A 30 -9.35 7.48 4.16
CA LYS A 30 -8.91 8.83 4.56
C LYS A 30 -7.99 9.48 3.54
N MET A 31 -7.11 8.71 2.89
CA MET A 31 -6.16 9.24 1.91
C MET A 31 -6.80 9.57 0.56
N THR A 32 -7.77 8.75 0.13
CA THR A 32 -8.38 8.86 -1.20
C THR A 32 -9.69 9.63 -1.20
N GLY A 33 -10.35 9.73 -0.04
CA GLY A 33 -11.70 10.29 0.09
C GLY A 33 -12.81 9.32 -0.33
N PHE A 34 -12.49 8.10 -0.77
CA PHE A 34 -13.49 7.09 -1.10
C PHE A 34 -13.99 6.37 0.15
N PRO A 35 -15.29 6.06 0.25
CA PRO A 35 -15.81 5.21 1.32
C PRO A 35 -15.13 3.83 1.35
N VAL A 36 -14.94 3.26 2.54
CA VAL A 36 -14.36 1.91 2.70
C VAL A 36 -15.12 0.87 1.87
N GLU A 37 -16.44 0.91 1.90
CA GLU A 37 -17.29 -0.02 1.13
C GLU A 37 -17.08 0.09 -0.38
N PHE A 38 -16.82 1.31 -0.88
CA PHE A 38 -16.51 1.52 -2.29
C PHE A 38 -15.16 0.90 -2.64
N ILE A 39 -14.14 1.12 -1.80
CA ILE A 39 -12.80 0.57 -2.00
C ILE A 39 -12.83 -0.97 -2.00
N LYS A 40 -13.55 -1.59 -1.06
CA LYS A 40 -13.71 -3.05 -0.99
C LYS A 40 -14.37 -3.61 -2.24
N LYS A 41 -15.46 -2.97 -2.68
CA LYS A 41 -16.23 -3.39 -3.85
C LYS A 41 -15.41 -3.28 -5.14
N GLU A 42 -14.78 -2.12 -5.39
CA GLU A 42 -14.08 -1.87 -6.64
C GLU A 42 -12.76 -2.63 -6.74
N LEU A 43 -12.07 -2.84 -5.61
CA LEU A 43 -10.82 -3.61 -5.58
C LEU A 43 -11.03 -5.11 -5.37
N LEU A 44 -12.27 -5.55 -5.13
CA LEU A 44 -12.64 -6.94 -4.82
C LEU A 44 -11.83 -7.51 -3.64
N LEU A 45 -11.64 -6.69 -2.61
CA LEU A 45 -10.91 -7.03 -1.40
C LEU A 45 -11.88 -7.01 -0.21
N GLU A 46 -12.06 -8.16 0.45
CA GLU A 46 -12.96 -8.28 1.62
C GLU A 46 -12.20 -8.44 2.93
N ASP A 47 -11.00 -9.01 2.88
CA ASP A 47 -10.17 -9.32 4.04
C ASP A 47 -9.23 -8.14 4.41
N GLU A 48 -9.05 -7.94 5.72
CA GLU A 48 -8.12 -6.96 6.30
C GLU A 48 -7.21 -7.68 7.31
N PRO A 49 -5.90 -7.36 7.41
CA PRO A 49 -5.15 -6.32 6.69
C PRO A 49 -4.74 -6.68 5.25
N ILE A 50 -4.74 -5.69 4.35
CA ILE A 50 -4.41 -5.88 2.93
C ILE A 50 -2.90 -5.71 2.76
N SER A 51 -2.24 -6.61 2.03
CA SER A 51 -0.84 -6.40 1.67
C SER A 51 -0.70 -5.39 0.53
N MET A 52 0.43 -4.68 0.48
CA MET A 52 0.74 -3.78 -0.63
C MET A 52 0.87 -4.51 -1.98
N SER A 53 1.16 -5.82 -1.99
CA SER A 53 1.16 -6.62 -3.22
C SER A 53 -0.26 -6.85 -3.74
N GLN A 54 -1.21 -7.21 -2.86
CA GLN A 54 -2.62 -7.36 -3.20
C GLN A 54 -3.25 -6.05 -3.66
N LEU A 55 -3.01 -4.96 -2.92
CA LEU A 55 -3.54 -3.63 -3.28
C LEU A 55 -3.10 -3.21 -4.69
N ARG A 56 -1.82 -3.36 -5.00
CA ARG A 56 -1.28 -2.98 -6.33
C ARG A 56 -1.92 -3.82 -7.44
N SER A 57 -2.06 -5.12 -7.25
CA SER A 57 -2.68 -6.02 -8.22
C SER A 57 -4.14 -5.67 -8.46
N SER A 58 -4.94 -5.50 -7.40
CA SER A 58 -6.35 -5.11 -7.52
C SER A 58 -6.51 -3.75 -8.18
N MET A 59 -5.65 -2.77 -7.84
CA MET A 59 -5.72 -1.44 -8.45
C MET A 59 -5.34 -1.45 -9.93
N ALA A 60 -4.36 -2.26 -10.34
CA ALA A 60 -4.00 -2.41 -11.74
C ALA A 60 -5.19 -2.91 -12.58
N ILE A 61 -5.91 -3.93 -12.07
CA ILE A 61 -7.11 -4.47 -12.69
C ILE A 61 -8.22 -3.42 -12.77
N TYR A 62 -8.44 -2.66 -11.70
CA TYR A 62 -9.43 -1.59 -11.66
C TYR A 62 -9.14 -0.47 -12.68
N LEU A 63 -7.88 -0.08 -12.82
CA LEU A 63 -7.47 0.94 -13.78
C LEU A 63 -7.62 0.46 -15.24
N GLU A 64 -7.30 -0.80 -15.51
CA GLU A 64 -7.47 -1.41 -16.82
C GLU A 64 -8.95 -1.47 -17.23
N SER A 65 -9.83 -1.90 -16.31
CA SER A 65 -11.28 -1.97 -16.58
C SER A 65 -11.93 -0.59 -16.76
N THR A 66 -11.44 0.42 -16.04
CA THR A 66 -11.94 1.80 -16.18
C THR A 66 -11.50 2.43 -17.52
N ILE A 67 -10.29 2.11 -18.01
CA ILE A 67 -9.80 2.60 -19.31
C ILE A 67 -10.68 2.10 -20.47
N ASP A 68 -11.13 0.85 -20.44
CA ASP A 68 -12.07 0.33 -21.44
C ASP A 68 -13.44 1.01 -21.33
N HIS A 69 -13.88 1.32 -20.10
CA HIS A 69 -15.18 1.99 -19.88
C HIS A 69 -15.23 3.43 -20.40
N VAL A 70 -14.10 4.13 -20.45
CA VAL A 70 -14.01 5.53 -20.92
C VAL A 70 -13.77 5.62 -22.44
N ARG A 71 -13.33 4.51 -23.08
CA ARG A 71 -13.09 4.45 -24.54
C ARG A 71 -14.27 3.93 -25.35
N GLY A 72 -15.42 3.69 -24.72
CA GLY A 72 -16.69 3.37 -25.37
C GLY A 72 -17.21 4.49 -26.26
#